data_AF-A0A3D1LZ07-F1
#
_entry.id   AF-A0A3D1LZ07-F1
#
_cell.length_a   1.000
_cell.length_b   1.000
_cell.length_c   1.000
_cell.angle_alpha   90.00
_cell.angle_beta   90.00
_cell.angle_gamma   90.00
#
_symmetry.space_group_name_H-M   'P 1'
#
loop_
_entity.id
_entity.type
_entity.pdbx_description
1 polymer ?
#
loop_
_entity_poly.entity_id
_entity_poly.type
_entity_poly.pdbx_seq_one_letter_code
_entity_poly.pdbx_strand_id
1 'polypeptide(L)' 'GGPVFGVDGVSIIGHGSASPGTIERAVGLAKMCVDTNLIQEMNKEVSTVMSTVDD' A
#
# COMPACT_ATOMS: atom_id res chain seq x y z
N GLY A 1 9.57 -5.64 4.58
CA GLY A 1 8.84 -5.92 3.33
C GLY A 1 8.34 -4.63 2.74
N GLY A 2 7.82 -4.66 1.51
CA GLY A 2 7.21 -3.50 0.85
C GLY A 2 5.75 -3.78 0.46
N PRO A 3 4.91 -2.72 0.36
CA PRO A 3 3.52 -2.87 -0.04
C PRO A 3 3.41 -3.13 -1.53
N VAL A 4 2.43 -3.96 -1.92
CA VAL A 4 2.04 -4.16 -3.31
C VAL A 4 0.88 -3.22 -3.61
N PHE A 5 1.06 -2.36 -4.60
CA PHE A 5 0.04 -1.40 -5.05
C PHE A 5 -0.86 -2.01 -6.12
N GLY A 6 -2.08 -1.47 -6.27
CA GLY A 6 -3.04 -1.92 -7.29
C GLY A 6 -3.88 -3.13 -6.88
N VAL A 7 -3.98 -3.42 -5.59
CA VAL A 7 -4.88 -4.44 -5.03
C VAL A 7 -5.93 -3.76 -4.14
N ASP A 8 -7.10 -4.39 -3.98
CA ASP A 8 -8.19 -3.88 -3.12
C ASP A 8 -7.96 -4.22 -1.64
N GLY A 9 -6.82 -3.77 -1.10
CA GLY A 9 -6.42 -4.03 0.28
C GLY A 9 -4.93 -3.81 0.53
N VAL A 10 -4.44 -4.32 1.66
CA VAL A 10 -3.02 -4.24 2.04
C VAL A 10 -2.35 -5.59 1.84
N SER A 11 -1.36 -5.63 0.95
CA SER A 11 -0.47 -6.78 0.75
C SER A 11 0.97 -6.35 0.95
N ILE A 12 1.73 -7.09 1.77
CA ILE A 12 3.14 -6.82 2.03
C ILE A 12 3.99 -8.01 1.60
N ILE A 13 4.97 -7.78 0.75
CA ILE A 13 5.97 -8.79 0.36
C ILE A 13 7.23 -8.60 1.20
N GLY A 14 7.56 -9.63 1.99
CA GLY A 14 8.79 -9.72 2.77
C GLY A 14 9.90 -10.47 2.02
N HIS A 15 11.15 -10.20 2.36
CA HIS A 15 12.28 -11.01 1.89
C HIS A 15 12.30 -12.36 2.63
N GLY A 16 12.62 -13.47 1.96
CA GLY A 16 12.62 -14.80 2.59
C GLY A 16 13.63 -14.97 3.73
N SER A 17 14.70 -14.17 3.73
CA SER A 17 15.68 -14.09 4.83
C SER A 17 15.44 -12.93 5.80
N ALA A 18 14.23 -12.37 5.83
CA ALA A 18 13.89 -11.26 6.72
C ALA A 18 14.06 -11.64 8.19
N SER A 19 14.75 -10.79 8.95
CA SER A 19 14.84 -10.92 10.40
C SER A 19 13.47 -10.66 11.07
N PRO A 20 13.25 -11.10 12.32
CA PRO A 20 12.02 -10.81 13.05
C PRO A 20 11.69 -9.31 13.11
N GLY A 21 12.68 -8.46 13.35
CA GLY A 21 12.50 -7.00 13.34
C GLY A 21 12.16 -6.42 11.96
N THR A 22 12.45 -7.14 10.87
CA THR A 22 12.00 -6.76 9.52
C THR A 22 10.53 -7.11 9.29
N ILE A 23 10.06 -8.21 9.90
CA ILE A 23 8.65 -8.61 9.89
C ILE A 23 7.83 -7.63 10.73
N GLU A 24 8.29 -7.25 11.92
CA GLU A 24 7.62 -6.28 12.78
C GLU A 24 7.42 -4.93 12.05
N ARG A 25 8.47 -4.43 11.38
CA ARG A 25 8.38 -3.23 10.54
C ARG A 25 7.39 -3.38 9.38
N ALA A 26 7.30 -4.57 8.77
CA ALA A 26 6.35 -4.86 7.71
C ALA A 26 4.89 -4.79 8.23
N VAL A 27 4.63 -5.30 9.44
CA VAL A 27 3.33 -5.17 10.11
C VAL A 27 3.03 -3.71 10.47
N GLY A 28 4.02 -2.97 10.97
CA GLY A 28 3.88 -1.54 11.24
C GLY A 28 3.53 -0.74 9.97
N LEU A 29 4.14 -1.08 8.84
CA LEU A 29 3.81 -0.50 7.54
C LEU A 29 2.38 -0.85 7.11
N ALA A 30 1.96 -2.11 7.26
CA ALA A 30 0.60 -2.51 6.95
C ALA A 30 -0.43 -1.73 7.79
N LYS A 31 -0.16 -1.55 9.09
CA LYS A 31 -0.99 -0.74 9.98
C LYS A 31 -1.05 0.71 9.50
N MET A 32 0.08 1.31 9.15
CA MET A 32 0.11 2.68 8.62
C MET A 32 -0.73 2.83 7.34
N CYS A 33 -0.69 1.86 6.42
CA CYS A 33 -1.56 1.88 5.23
C CYS A 33 -3.05 1.86 5.56
N VAL A 34 -3.46 1.09 6.58
CA VAL A 34 -4.86 1.05 7.05
C VAL A 34 -5.23 2.35 7.75
N ASP A 35 -4.41 2.80 8.70
CA ASP A 35 -4.67 4.00 9.51
C ASP A 35 -4.77 5.27 8.64
N THR A 36 -4.12 5.27 7.47
CA THR A 36 -4.13 6.39 6.53
C THR A 36 -5.16 6.25 5.39
N ASN A 37 -5.93 5.16 5.34
CA ASN A 37 -6.83 4.84 4.22
C ASN A 37 -6.13 4.91 2.85
N LEU A 38 -4.88 4.42 2.78
CA LEU A 38 -4.00 4.62 1.63
C LEU A 38 -4.63 4.12 0.32
N ILE A 39 -5.30 2.96 0.34
CA ILE A 39 -5.91 2.36 -0.86
C ILE A 39 -7.05 3.24 -1.38
N GLN A 40 -7.89 3.76 -0.49
CA GLN A 40 -9.02 4.61 -0.84
C GLN A 40 -8.56 5.94 -1.43
N GLU A 41 -7.55 6.56 -0.83
CA GLU A 41 -6.96 7.80 -1.37
C GLU A 41 -6.26 7.54 -2.71
N MET A 42 -5.53 6.43 -2.87
CA MET A 42 -4.96 6.06 -4.16
C MET A 42 -6.03 5.88 -5.25
N ASN A 43 -7.12 5.19 -4.96
CA ASN A 43 -8.21 4.99 -5.91
C ASN A 43 -8.86 6.33 -6.32
N LYS A 44 -9.03 7.24 -5.36
CA LYS A 44 -9.53 8.59 -5.60
C LYS A 44 -8.60 9.38 -6.51
N GLU A 45 -7.30 9.40 -6.22
CA GLU A 45 -6.29 10.11 -7.02
C GLU A 45 -6.18 9.56 -8.44
N VAL A 46 -6.20 8.23 -8.60
CA VAL A 46 -6.21 7.60 -9.93
C VAL A 46 -7.43 8.05 -10.73
N SER A 47 -8.62 8.08 -10.12
CA SER A 47 -9.83 8.56 -10.78
C SER A 47 -9.72 10.03 -11.18
N THR A 48 -9.13 10.88 -10.33
CA THR A 48 -8.90 12.31 -10.64
C THR A 48 -7.94 12.46 -11.81
N VAL A 49 -6.80 11.77 -11.79
CA VAL A 49 -5.83 11.83 -12.89
C VAL A 49 -6.47 11.37 -14.20
N MET A 50 -7.19 10.25 -14.20
CA MET A 50 -7.85 9.75 -15.42
C MET A 50 -8.84 10.75 -16.01
N SER A 51 -9.60 11.46 -15.16
CA SER A 51 -10.51 12.51 -15.65
C SER A 51 -9.82 13.68 -16.36
N THR A 52 -8.53 13.94 -16.06
CA THR A 52 -7.77 15.01 -16.72
C THR A 52 -7.15 14.61 -18.07
N VAL A 53 -7.18 13.31 -18.41
CA VAL A 53 -6.60 12.79 -19.66
C VAL A 53 -7.67 12.53 -20.72
N ASP A 54 -8.93 12.42 -20.30
CA ASP A 54 -10.09 12.19 -21.18
C ASP A 54 -10.71 13.50 -21.73
N ASP A 55 -10.27 14.67 -21.25
CA ASP A 55 -10.56 16.02 -21.79
C ASP A 55 -9.53 16.45 -22.85
#